data_AF-A0A8E6B354-F1
#
_entry.id   AF-A0A8E6B354-F1
#
_cell.length_a   1.000
_cell.length_b   1.000
_cell.length_c   1.000
_cell.angle_alpha   90.00
_cell.angle_beta   90.00
_cell.angle_gamma   90.00
#
_symmetry.space_group_name_H-M   'P 1'
#
loop_
_entity.id
_entity.type
_entity.pdbx_description
1 polymer ?
#
loop_
_entity_poly.entity_id
_entity_poly.type
_entity_poly.pdbx_seq_one_letter_code
_entity_poly.pdbx_strand_id
1 'polypeptide(L)'
;MNTFLIIILLLVLVAAGAITFFYLRFRASPAGAWKIRVLSALEDIDRKIGTAQAQISNEQKDKDEQQEKVRSQYRDNFFKSISVEALDDYPNIGPATIDALKKAGYLNLTDFNRWKNLTTGKIPGIAETKWKWITDAAEDLRQKSEQQLQAGKVPGAAELLAQLEDIDRALQQRSLTSKAEIDALKRTRDQFTPLVEGARRISFLNSLFGNASSGISEELMAQPLPKVGAIIIPTLPPKSVPASNATTTSTASASHKEKAKPKTDDPFASYQPSVSPTSTSGATIIPTAPGTAPAPTPVSGGLGEAECRKILDIDPKFDLSVDLIRRQFNNLTEKNDLAKLHGMDAELIEAAKRKLEKIRLAAETLIAKFGEPLVKPTAPPSNDMRHNPDLDAVFG
;
A
#
# COMPACT_ATOMS: atom_id res chain seq x y z
N MET A 1 12.99 -62.46 -22.46
CA MET A 1 12.98 -61.12 -21.83
C MET A 1 11.62 -60.41 -22.00
N ASN A 2 11.01 -60.43 -23.19
CA ASN A 2 9.73 -59.73 -23.43
C ASN A 2 8.53 -60.25 -22.64
N THR A 3 8.41 -61.57 -22.43
CA THR A 3 7.30 -62.16 -21.64
C THR A 3 7.30 -61.72 -20.19
N PHE A 4 8.47 -61.64 -19.56
CA PHE A 4 8.62 -61.18 -18.18
C PHE A 4 8.21 -59.71 -18.02
N LEU A 5 8.58 -58.85 -18.96
CA LEU A 5 8.17 -57.44 -18.98
C LEU A 5 6.66 -57.28 -19.12
N ILE A 6 6.02 -58.08 -19.99
CA ILE A 6 4.55 -58.06 -20.16
C ILE A 6 3.84 -58.47 -18.86
N ILE A 7 4.35 -59.50 -18.18
CA ILE A 7 3.78 -59.96 -16.90
C ILE A 7 3.92 -58.86 -15.83
N ILE A 8 5.09 -58.23 -15.71
CA ILE A 8 5.29 -57.12 -14.77
C ILE A 8 4.33 -55.97 -15.08
N LEU A 9 4.20 -55.57 -16.34
CA LEU A 9 3.30 -54.49 -16.75
C LEU A 9 1.85 -54.80 -16.38
N LEU A 10 1.40 -56.04 -16.61
CA LEU A 10 0.04 -56.47 -16.27
C LEU A 10 -0.17 -56.43 -14.75
N LEU A 11 0.79 -56.89 -13.96
CA LEU A 11 0.72 -56.82 -12.49
C LEU A 11 0.65 -55.38 -11.99
N VAL A 12 1.43 -54.46 -12.57
CA VAL A 12 1.38 -53.02 -12.22
C VAL A 12 0.01 -52.42 -12.55
N LEU A 13 -0.57 -52.75 -13.71
CA LEU A 13 -1.90 -52.26 -14.09
C LEU A 13 -2.99 -52.81 -13.16
N VAL A 14 -2.93 -54.09 -12.79
CA VAL A 14 -3.88 -54.68 -11.82
C VAL A 14 -3.74 -54.04 -10.45
N ALA A 15 -2.50 -53.81 -9.98
CA ALA A 15 -2.25 -53.13 -8.71
C ALA A 15 -2.77 -51.68 -8.73
N ALA A 16 -2.54 -50.93 -9.83
CA ALA A 16 -3.05 -49.57 -9.99
C ALA A 16 -4.60 -49.53 -10.01
N GLY A 17 -5.23 -50.49 -10.70
CA GLY A 17 -6.69 -50.66 -10.70
C GLY A 17 -7.25 -50.93 -9.31
N ALA A 18 -6.61 -51.84 -8.55
CA ALA A 18 -6.99 -52.15 -7.18
C ALA A 18 -6.84 -50.93 -6.26
N ILE A 19 -5.70 -50.22 -6.32
CA ILE A 19 -5.46 -49.00 -5.53
C ILE A 19 -6.53 -47.95 -5.84
N THR A 20 -6.84 -47.73 -7.12
CA THR A 20 -7.87 -46.77 -7.55
C THR A 20 -9.25 -47.14 -7.00
N PHE A 21 -9.63 -48.42 -7.10
CA PHE A 21 -10.89 -48.93 -6.55
C PHE A 21 -10.98 -48.73 -5.03
N PHE A 22 -9.94 -49.10 -4.28
CA PHE A 22 -9.90 -48.90 -2.83
C PHE A 22 -9.93 -47.42 -2.46
N TYR A 23 -9.28 -46.54 -3.23
CA TYR A 23 -9.30 -45.10 -3.01
C TYR A 23 -10.70 -44.51 -3.24
N LEU A 24 -11.40 -44.93 -4.30
CA LEU A 24 -12.79 -44.52 -4.55
C LEU A 24 -13.72 -45.00 -3.43
N ARG A 25 -13.56 -46.25 -2.98
CA ARG A 25 -14.30 -46.78 -1.83
C ARG A 25 -14.01 -46.01 -0.55
N PHE A 26 -12.74 -45.65 -0.31
CA PHE A 26 -12.35 -44.80 0.83
C PHE A 26 -12.99 -43.41 0.74
N ARG A 27 -13.02 -42.77 -0.45
CA ARG A 27 -13.71 -41.48 -0.62
C ARG A 27 -15.22 -41.57 -0.33
N ALA A 28 -15.84 -42.71 -0.64
CA ALA A 28 -17.25 -42.98 -0.34
C ALA A 28 -17.51 -43.36 1.13
N SER A 29 -16.46 -43.69 1.90
CA SER A 29 -16.61 -44.00 3.33
C SER A 29 -17.01 -42.76 4.15
N PRO A 30 -17.72 -42.92 5.28
CA PRO A 30 -18.10 -41.79 6.14
C PRO A 30 -16.90 -40.93 6.57
N ALA A 31 -15.78 -41.56 6.90
CA ALA A 31 -14.53 -40.89 7.28
C ALA A 31 -13.92 -40.09 6.12
N GLY A 32 -13.88 -40.68 4.92
CA GLY A 32 -13.43 -40.00 3.71
C GLY A 32 -14.31 -38.81 3.33
N ALA A 33 -15.64 -38.99 3.38
CA ALA A 33 -16.60 -37.93 3.13
C ALA A 33 -16.50 -36.79 4.16
N TRP A 34 -16.36 -37.12 5.45
CA TRP A 34 -16.13 -36.11 6.50
C TRP A 34 -14.82 -35.33 6.26
N LYS A 35 -13.71 -36.03 5.98
CA LYS A 35 -12.43 -35.39 5.64
C LYS A 35 -12.56 -34.39 4.49
N ILE A 36 -13.23 -34.80 3.40
CA ILE A 36 -13.43 -33.93 2.23
C ILE A 36 -14.27 -32.71 2.62
N ARG A 37 -15.35 -32.87 3.39
CA ARG A 37 -16.19 -31.74 3.86
C ARG A 37 -15.41 -30.76 4.73
N VAL A 38 -14.58 -31.24 5.67
CA VAL A 38 -13.73 -30.39 6.53
C VAL A 38 -12.74 -29.57 5.70
N LEU A 39 -12.02 -30.23 4.79
CA LEU A 39 -11.02 -29.56 3.96
C LEU A 39 -11.64 -28.57 2.98
N SER A 40 -12.77 -28.92 2.35
CA SER A 40 -13.52 -28.02 1.48
C SER A 40 -14.02 -26.79 2.24
N ALA A 41 -14.55 -26.96 3.46
CA ALA A 41 -15.01 -25.84 4.26
C ALA A 41 -13.87 -24.89 4.67
N LEU A 42 -12.68 -25.43 4.95
CA LEU A 42 -11.48 -24.61 5.22
C LEU A 42 -11.04 -23.83 3.97
N GLU A 43 -11.01 -24.48 2.80
CA GLU A 43 -10.69 -23.83 1.53
C GLU A 43 -11.67 -22.70 1.21
N ASP A 44 -12.97 -22.92 1.46
CA ASP A 44 -14.00 -21.89 1.32
C ASP A 44 -13.76 -20.69 2.26
N ILE A 45 -13.37 -20.93 3.51
CA ILE A 45 -13.01 -19.86 4.46
C ILE A 45 -11.79 -19.08 3.95
N ASP A 46 -10.72 -19.77 3.56
CA ASP A 46 -9.49 -19.15 3.09
C ASP A 46 -9.72 -18.34 1.82
N ARG A 47 -10.55 -18.85 0.90
CA ARG A 47 -11.00 -18.11 -0.30
C ARG A 47 -11.76 -16.84 0.08
N LYS A 48 -12.70 -16.92 1.03
CA LYS A 48 -13.46 -15.74 1.49
C LYS A 48 -12.58 -14.69 2.15
N ILE A 49 -11.60 -15.11 2.95
CA ILE A 49 -10.60 -14.19 3.53
C ILE A 49 -9.82 -13.49 2.41
N GLY A 50 -9.36 -14.25 1.41
CA GLY A 50 -8.65 -13.70 0.26
C GLY A 50 -9.49 -12.69 -0.54
N THR A 51 -10.77 -12.99 -0.80
CA THR A 51 -11.66 -12.06 -1.50
C THR A 51 -11.93 -10.79 -0.70
N ALA A 52 -12.14 -10.89 0.61
CA ALA A 52 -12.35 -9.72 1.47
C ALA A 52 -11.09 -8.84 1.57
N GLN A 53 -9.89 -9.45 1.61
CA GLN A 53 -8.63 -8.72 1.55
C GLN A 53 -8.43 -8.01 0.22
N ALA A 54 -8.71 -8.69 -0.90
CA ALA A 54 -8.64 -8.09 -2.23
C ALA A 54 -9.63 -6.92 -2.36
N GLN A 55 -10.82 -7.04 -1.77
CA GLN A 55 -11.80 -5.96 -1.73
C GLN A 55 -11.27 -4.73 -0.99
N ILE A 56 -10.69 -4.87 0.20
CA ILE A 56 -10.07 -3.74 0.93
C ILE A 56 -8.98 -3.06 0.08
N SER A 57 -8.16 -3.85 -0.62
CA SER A 57 -7.12 -3.31 -1.49
C SER A 57 -7.70 -2.54 -2.69
N ASN A 58 -8.76 -3.05 -3.30
CA ASN A 58 -9.45 -2.37 -4.41
C ASN A 58 -10.14 -1.09 -3.94
N GLU A 59 -10.81 -1.12 -2.77
CA GLU A 59 -11.45 0.05 -2.18
C GLU A 59 -10.43 1.17 -1.89
N GLN A 60 -9.21 0.82 -1.48
CA GLN A 60 -8.14 1.80 -1.29
C GLN A 60 -7.70 2.44 -2.62
N LYS A 61 -7.56 1.63 -3.67
CA LYS A 61 -7.25 2.14 -5.01
C LYS A 61 -8.36 3.06 -5.54
N ASP A 62 -9.62 2.65 -5.36
CA ASP A 62 -10.78 3.45 -5.75
C ASP A 62 -10.84 4.78 -5.00
N LYS A 63 -10.46 4.79 -3.71
CA LYS A 63 -10.30 6.03 -2.94
C LYS A 63 -9.26 6.94 -3.59
N ASP A 64 -8.08 6.42 -3.88
CA ASP A 64 -6.98 7.23 -4.40
C ASP A 64 -7.37 7.84 -5.77
N GLU A 65 -8.04 7.06 -6.62
CA GLU A 65 -8.61 7.53 -7.88
C GLU A 65 -9.69 8.60 -7.69
N GLN A 66 -10.59 8.43 -6.72
CA GLN A 66 -11.63 9.43 -6.41
C GLN A 66 -11.03 10.73 -5.85
N GLN A 67 -10.07 10.63 -4.93
CA GLN A 67 -9.39 11.80 -4.39
C GLN A 67 -8.65 12.57 -5.48
N GLU A 68 -7.94 11.88 -6.38
CA GLU A 68 -7.26 12.53 -7.50
C GLU A 68 -8.25 13.16 -8.48
N LYS A 69 -9.38 12.50 -8.75
CA LYS A 69 -10.45 13.07 -9.59
C LYS A 69 -11.01 14.36 -8.99
N VAL A 70 -11.27 14.40 -7.68
CA VAL A 70 -11.75 15.62 -7.02
C VAL A 70 -10.66 16.69 -7.03
N ARG A 71 -9.42 16.36 -6.67
CA ARG A 71 -8.29 17.31 -6.70
C ARG A 71 -8.07 17.91 -8.08
N SER A 72 -8.04 17.08 -9.13
CA SER A 72 -7.88 17.54 -10.51
C SER A 72 -9.01 18.46 -10.96
N GLN A 73 -10.27 18.15 -10.62
CA GLN A 73 -11.40 19.04 -10.93
C GLN A 73 -11.26 20.42 -10.27
N TYR A 74 -10.93 20.47 -8.98
CA TYR A 74 -10.72 21.73 -8.27
C TYR A 74 -9.52 22.50 -8.81
N ARG A 75 -8.42 21.80 -9.09
CA ARG A 75 -7.21 22.36 -9.67
C ARG A 75 -7.47 22.96 -11.05
N ASP A 76 -8.17 22.26 -11.92
CA ASP A 76 -8.54 22.77 -13.25
C ASP A 76 -9.45 23.99 -13.17
N ASN A 77 -10.44 23.97 -12.28
CA ASN A 77 -11.32 25.12 -12.08
C ASN A 77 -10.57 26.32 -11.51
N PHE A 78 -9.63 26.08 -10.59
CA PHE A 78 -8.81 27.14 -10.03
C PHE A 78 -7.85 27.71 -11.08
N PHE A 79 -7.17 26.89 -11.87
CA PHE A 79 -6.29 27.37 -12.94
C PHE A 79 -7.03 28.09 -14.07
N LYS A 80 -8.30 27.74 -14.33
CA LYS A 80 -9.16 28.52 -15.24
C LYS A 80 -9.43 29.93 -14.72
N SER A 81 -9.45 30.11 -13.40
CA SER A 81 -9.67 31.42 -12.78
C SER A 81 -8.43 32.31 -12.79
N ILE A 82 -7.24 31.75 -12.97
CA ILE A 82 -5.98 32.51 -13.04
C ILE A 82 -5.76 32.99 -14.47
N SER A 83 -5.92 34.29 -14.68
CA SER A 83 -5.65 35.00 -15.94
C SER A 83 -4.18 34.88 -16.33
N VAL A 84 -3.91 34.83 -17.65
CA VAL A 84 -2.55 34.94 -18.22
C VAL A 84 -1.84 36.24 -17.80
N GLU A 85 -2.58 37.26 -17.37
CA GLU A 85 -2.01 38.51 -16.83
C GLU A 85 -1.18 38.31 -15.56
N ALA A 86 -1.43 37.26 -14.79
CA ALA A 86 -0.63 36.94 -13.60
C ALA A 86 0.84 36.60 -13.92
N LEU A 87 1.18 36.41 -15.19
CA LEU A 87 2.57 36.23 -15.63
C LEU A 87 3.37 37.55 -15.67
N ASP A 88 2.72 38.72 -15.57
CA ASP A 88 3.42 40.03 -15.55
C ASP A 88 4.32 40.19 -14.31
N ASP A 89 4.01 39.48 -13.23
CA ASP A 89 4.80 39.48 -11.99
C ASP A 89 6.17 38.78 -12.16
N TYR A 90 6.41 38.11 -13.28
CA TYR A 90 7.64 37.34 -13.53
C TYR A 90 8.65 38.13 -14.37
N PRO A 91 9.95 38.05 -14.03
CA PRO A 91 10.97 38.78 -14.77
C PRO A 91 11.06 38.31 -16.23
N ASN A 92 11.26 39.25 -17.15
CA ASN A 92 11.35 39.04 -18.60
C ASN A 92 10.04 38.67 -19.32
N ILE A 93 8.91 38.63 -18.60
CA ILE A 93 7.57 38.56 -19.19
C ILE A 93 6.95 39.94 -19.07
N GLY A 94 6.82 40.64 -20.20
CA GLY A 94 6.23 41.98 -20.23
C GLY A 94 4.86 42.00 -20.92
N PRO A 95 4.18 43.16 -20.92
CA PRO A 95 2.83 43.31 -21.47
C PRO A 95 2.73 42.92 -22.95
N ALA A 96 3.78 43.17 -23.75
CA ALA A 96 3.81 42.76 -25.15
C ALA A 96 3.78 41.23 -25.32
N THR A 97 4.37 40.48 -24.39
CA THR A 97 4.34 39.01 -24.38
C THR A 97 2.97 38.50 -23.94
N ILE A 98 2.35 39.13 -22.94
CA ILE A 98 0.99 38.84 -22.49
C ILE A 98 -0.02 39.10 -23.62
N ASP A 99 0.09 40.21 -24.33
CA ASP A 99 -0.76 40.52 -25.49
C ASP A 99 -0.59 39.51 -26.62
N ALA A 100 0.64 39.05 -26.87
CA ALA A 100 0.89 38.00 -27.85
C ALA A 100 0.23 36.67 -27.44
N LEU A 101 0.27 36.31 -26.16
CA LEU A 101 -0.42 35.13 -25.62
C LEU A 101 -1.94 35.27 -25.76
N LYS A 102 -2.52 36.41 -25.37
CA LYS A 102 -3.96 36.66 -25.53
C LYS A 102 -4.41 36.61 -26.99
N LYS A 103 -3.65 37.21 -27.91
CA LYS A 103 -3.93 37.16 -29.37
C LYS A 103 -3.87 35.74 -29.92
N ALA A 104 -3.04 34.88 -29.34
CA ALA A 104 -2.97 33.47 -29.67
C ALA A 104 -4.07 32.62 -29.00
N GLY A 105 -4.98 33.24 -28.23
CA GLY A 105 -6.13 32.59 -27.61
C GLY A 105 -5.87 32.06 -26.20
N TYR A 106 -4.73 32.35 -25.59
CA TYR A 106 -4.42 31.95 -24.22
C TYR A 106 -4.99 32.96 -23.24
N LEU A 107 -6.06 32.57 -22.54
CA LEU A 107 -6.74 33.44 -21.59
C LEU A 107 -6.37 33.09 -20.15
N ASN A 108 -6.09 31.81 -19.89
CA ASN A 108 -5.85 31.29 -18.54
C ASN A 108 -4.74 30.24 -18.52
N LEU A 109 -4.33 29.83 -17.32
CA LEU A 109 -3.28 28.82 -17.14
C LEU A 109 -3.67 27.42 -17.62
N THR A 110 -4.96 27.07 -17.72
CA THR A 110 -5.33 25.73 -18.23
C THR A 110 -5.05 25.56 -19.71
N ASP A 111 -5.10 26.66 -20.48
CA ASP A 111 -4.79 26.64 -21.91
C ASP A 111 -3.32 26.23 -22.17
N PHE A 112 -2.41 26.46 -21.21
CA PHE A 112 -0.99 26.09 -21.30
C PHE A 112 -0.75 24.58 -21.27
N ASN A 113 -1.49 23.81 -20.47
CA ASN A 113 -1.34 22.35 -20.38
C ASN A 113 -1.68 21.65 -21.69
N ARG A 114 -2.71 22.15 -22.38
CA ARG A 114 -3.09 21.64 -23.71
C ARG A 114 -1.94 21.81 -24.71
N TRP A 115 -1.10 22.82 -24.50
CA TRP A 115 -0.10 23.25 -25.45
C TRP A 115 1.33 22.75 -25.18
N LYS A 116 1.66 22.35 -23.94
CA LYS A 116 2.88 21.56 -23.65
C LYS A 116 2.95 20.26 -24.48
N ASN A 117 1.81 19.81 -25.01
CA ASN A 117 1.71 18.65 -25.90
C ASN A 117 1.70 19.03 -27.40
N LEU A 118 1.53 20.31 -27.73
CA LEU A 118 1.44 20.83 -29.12
C LEU A 118 2.75 21.50 -29.57
N THR A 119 3.84 21.32 -28.81
CA THR A 119 5.12 22.03 -28.85
C THR A 119 5.92 21.84 -30.15
N THR A 120 5.40 22.39 -31.23
CA THR A 120 6.12 22.72 -32.46
C THR A 120 5.57 23.98 -33.15
N GLY A 121 4.38 24.47 -32.80
CA GLY A 121 3.84 25.68 -33.41
C GLY A 121 4.48 26.95 -32.85
N LYS A 122 5.40 27.61 -33.55
CA LYS A 122 5.93 28.93 -33.12
C LYS A 122 4.79 29.95 -32.99
N ILE A 123 4.55 30.50 -31.79
CA ILE A 123 3.70 31.69 -31.64
C ILE A 123 4.45 32.85 -32.34
N PRO A 124 3.86 33.49 -33.36
CA PRO A 124 4.52 34.58 -34.07
C PRO A 124 4.96 35.69 -33.11
N GLY A 125 6.25 36.01 -33.09
CA GLY A 125 6.80 37.10 -32.27
C GLY A 125 7.34 36.69 -30.88
N ILE A 126 7.24 35.41 -30.49
CA ILE A 126 7.86 34.91 -29.24
C ILE A 126 9.08 34.06 -29.60
N ALA A 127 10.26 34.52 -29.17
CA ALA A 127 11.51 33.76 -29.31
C ALA A 127 11.49 32.51 -28.41
N GLU A 128 12.24 31.47 -28.79
CA GLU A 128 12.34 30.22 -28.02
C GLU A 128 12.83 30.42 -26.58
N THR A 129 13.76 31.35 -26.38
CA THR A 129 14.23 31.74 -25.05
C THR A 129 13.11 32.34 -24.19
N LYS A 130 12.26 33.20 -24.78
CA LYS A 130 11.08 33.74 -24.10
C LYS A 130 10.05 32.65 -23.79
N TRP A 131 9.90 31.67 -24.68
CA TRP A 131 9.00 30.55 -24.44
C TRP A 131 9.40 29.76 -23.19
N LYS A 132 10.70 29.48 -23.03
CA LYS A 132 11.22 28.84 -21.82
C LYS A 132 10.89 29.63 -20.56
N TRP A 133 11.07 30.95 -20.57
CA TRP A 133 10.70 31.79 -19.42
C TRP A 133 9.21 31.75 -19.11
N ILE A 134 8.35 31.75 -20.13
CA ILE A 134 6.90 31.64 -19.95
C ILE A 134 6.53 30.28 -19.34
N THR A 135 7.13 29.18 -19.82
CA THR A 135 6.84 27.85 -19.27
C THR A 135 7.33 27.71 -17.83
N ASP A 136 8.51 28.24 -17.52
CA ASP A 136 9.07 28.21 -16.17
C ASP A 136 8.22 29.06 -15.21
N ALA A 137 7.78 30.25 -15.64
CA ALA A 137 6.89 31.13 -14.88
C ALA A 137 5.50 30.50 -14.65
N ALA A 138 4.91 29.89 -15.68
CA ALA A 138 3.62 29.21 -15.57
C ALA A 138 3.69 28.01 -14.61
N GLU A 139 4.77 27.23 -14.63
CA GLU A 139 4.95 26.11 -13.70
C GLU A 139 5.17 26.58 -12.26
N ASP A 140 5.96 27.63 -12.03
CA ASP A 140 6.13 28.22 -10.69
C ASP A 140 4.81 28.79 -10.16
N LEU A 141 4.04 29.49 -11.00
CA LEU A 141 2.72 30.00 -10.62
C LEU A 141 1.75 28.85 -10.30
N ARG A 142 1.82 27.74 -11.04
CA ARG A 142 1.08 26.50 -10.79
C ARG A 142 1.45 25.87 -9.45
N GLN A 143 2.73 25.81 -9.14
CA GLN A 143 3.22 25.26 -7.89
C GLN A 143 2.80 26.13 -6.69
N LYS A 144 2.92 27.46 -6.81
CA LYS A 144 2.48 28.41 -5.77
C LYS A 144 0.98 28.34 -5.53
N SER A 145 0.19 28.29 -6.60
CA SER A 145 -1.27 28.19 -6.51
C SER A 145 -1.71 26.84 -5.93
N GLU A 146 -1.02 25.73 -6.26
CA GLU A 146 -1.26 24.43 -5.61
C GLU A 146 -0.88 24.45 -4.11
N GLN A 147 0.23 25.08 -3.73
CA GLN A 147 0.58 25.28 -2.32
C GLN A 147 -0.47 26.11 -1.58
N GLN A 148 -1.03 27.14 -2.20
CA GLN A 148 -2.10 27.96 -1.61
C GLN A 148 -3.41 27.17 -1.46
N LEU A 149 -3.74 26.33 -2.44
CA LEU A 149 -4.89 25.43 -2.40
C LEU A 149 -4.75 24.42 -1.25
N GLN A 150 -3.57 23.79 -1.13
CA GLN A 150 -3.25 22.87 -0.04
C GLN A 150 -3.24 23.56 1.33
N ALA A 151 -2.79 24.81 1.40
CA ALA A 151 -2.80 25.62 2.62
C ALA A 151 -4.20 26.15 2.99
N GLY A 152 -5.24 25.87 2.19
CA GLY A 152 -6.60 26.33 2.47
C GLY A 152 -6.82 27.83 2.26
N LYS A 153 -5.89 28.54 1.59
CA LYS A 153 -5.93 30.01 1.44
C LYS A 153 -6.82 30.49 0.29
N VAL A 154 -7.26 29.57 -0.57
CA VAL A 154 -8.00 29.87 -1.81
C VAL A 154 -9.50 29.63 -1.62
N PRO A 155 -10.38 30.48 -2.19
CA PRO A 155 -11.81 30.20 -2.25
C PRO A 155 -12.08 28.80 -2.86
N GLY A 156 -12.89 27.99 -2.19
CA GLY A 156 -13.16 26.61 -2.59
C GLY A 156 -12.21 25.55 -2.02
N ALA A 157 -11.07 25.95 -1.42
CA ALA A 157 -10.17 25.00 -0.76
C ALA A 157 -10.84 24.30 0.45
N ALA A 158 -11.68 25.03 1.20
CA ALA A 158 -12.45 24.46 2.30
C ALA A 158 -13.47 23.40 1.80
N GLU A 159 -14.08 23.64 0.63
CA GLU A 159 -15.00 22.67 0.02
C GLU A 159 -14.27 21.42 -0.47
N LEU A 160 -13.10 21.58 -1.11
CA LEU A 160 -12.22 20.48 -1.49
C LEU A 160 -11.84 19.62 -0.28
N LEU A 161 -11.39 20.24 0.82
CA LEU A 161 -11.00 19.52 2.04
C LEU A 161 -12.20 18.77 2.64
N ALA A 162 -13.38 19.38 2.68
CA ALA A 162 -14.60 18.71 3.16
C ALA A 162 -14.96 17.48 2.30
N GLN A 163 -14.87 17.60 0.96
CA GLN A 163 -15.15 16.47 0.05
C GLN A 163 -14.13 15.33 0.21
N LEU A 164 -12.84 15.66 0.36
CA LEU A 164 -11.80 14.66 0.61
C LEU A 164 -11.99 13.95 1.95
N GLU A 165 -12.39 14.68 2.99
CA GLU A 165 -12.70 14.11 4.30
C GLU A 165 -13.92 13.17 4.25
N ASP A 166 -14.96 13.54 3.49
CA ASP A 166 -16.14 12.68 3.32
C ASP A 166 -15.81 11.37 2.57
N ILE A 167 -14.94 11.42 1.55
CA ILE A 167 -14.41 10.22 0.88
C ILE A 167 -13.66 9.34 1.89
N ASP A 168 -12.80 9.94 2.72
CA ASP A 168 -12.03 9.23 3.73
C ASP A 168 -12.92 8.57 4.80
N ARG A 169 -13.91 9.28 5.32
CA ARG A 169 -14.88 8.75 6.29
C ARG A 169 -15.67 7.59 5.69
N ALA A 170 -16.11 7.71 4.44
CA ALA A 170 -16.84 6.65 3.76
C ALA A 170 -15.99 5.38 3.59
N LEU A 171 -14.72 5.53 3.20
CA LEU A 171 -13.81 4.39 3.09
C LEU A 171 -13.53 3.77 4.46
N GLN A 172 -13.25 4.58 5.48
CA GLN A 172 -12.98 4.08 6.83
C GLN A 172 -14.13 3.20 7.32
N GLN A 173 -15.38 3.64 7.13
CA GLN A 173 -16.56 2.87 7.53
C GLN A 173 -16.66 1.52 6.79
N ARG A 174 -16.40 1.49 5.48
CA ARG A 174 -16.38 0.24 4.70
C ARG A 174 -15.26 -0.69 5.15
N SER A 175 -14.05 -0.14 5.33
CA SER A 175 -12.87 -0.89 5.76
C SER A 175 -13.04 -1.54 7.14
N LEU A 176 -13.75 -0.88 8.07
CA LEU A 176 -14.07 -1.45 9.39
C LEU A 176 -15.00 -2.64 9.27
N THR A 177 -15.99 -2.58 8.38
CA THR A 177 -16.92 -3.67 8.13
C THR A 177 -16.20 -4.88 7.54
N SER A 178 -15.38 -4.66 6.51
CA SER A 178 -14.58 -5.72 5.86
C SER A 178 -13.54 -6.33 6.82
N LYS A 179 -12.92 -5.52 7.69
CA LYS A 179 -12.00 -6.01 8.74
C LYS A 179 -12.73 -6.88 9.76
N ALA A 180 -13.91 -6.46 10.21
CA ALA A 180 -14.73 -7.25 11.13
C ALA A 180 -15.12 -8.61 10.52
N GLU A 181 -15.43 -8.64 9.21
CA GLU A 181 -15.68 -9.89 8.48
C GLU A 181 -14.45 -10.78 8.42
N ILE A 182 -13.28 -10.24 8.06
CA ILE A 182 -12.03 -11.00 8.04
C ILE A 182 -11.72 -11.60 9.41
N ASP A 183 -11.88 -10.82 10.48
CA ASP A 183 -11.62 -11.29 11.85
C ASP A 183 -12.61 -12.38 12.27
N ALA A 184 -13.89 -12.25 11.87
CA ALA A 184 -14.89 -13.29 12.06
C ALA A 184 -14.52 -14.59 11.33
N LEU A 185 -14.13 -14.51 10.06
CA LEU A 185 -13.69 -15.64 9.25
C LEU A 185 -12.43 -16.31 9.83
N LYS A 186 -11.46 -15.52 10.32
CA LYS A 186 -10.26 -16.04 10.98
C LYS A 186 -10.59 -16.81 12.25
N ARG A 187 -11.49 -16.30 13.11
CA ARG A 187 -11.95 -17.05 14.29
C ARG A 187 -12.62 -18.36 13.90
N THR A 188 -13.43 -18.36 12.84
CA THR A 188 -14.01 -19.60 12.31
C THR A 188 -12.91 -20.54 11.81
N ARG A 189 -11.92 -20.05 11.07
CA ARG A 189 -10.75 -20.83 10.64
C ARG A 189 -10.04 -21.48 11.82
N ASP A 190 -9.83 -20.74 12.89
CA ASP A 190 -9.17 -21.24 14.10
C ASP A 190 -9.97 -22.39 14.75
N GLN A 191 -11.30 -22.31 14.75
CA GLN A 191 -12.19 -23.40 15.20
C GLN A 191 -12.08 -24.67 14.33
N PHE A 192 -11.70 -24.54 13.05
CA PHE A 192 -11.46 -25.69 12.17
C PHE A 192 -10.10 -26.36 12.41
N THR A 193 -9.14 -25.69 13.05
CA THR A 193 -7.80 -26.26 13.32
C THR A 193 -7.82 -27.67 13.92
N PRO A 194 -8.54 -27.94 15.04
CA PRO A 194 -8.61 -29.29 15.60
C PRO A 194 -9.29 -30.31 14.66
N LEU A 195 -10.31 -29.88 13.89
CA LEU A 195 -11.00 -30.73 12.93
C LEU A 195 -10.07 -31.13 11.77
N VAL A 196 -9.23 -30.19 11.33
CA VAL A 196 -8.24 -30.39 10.26
C VAL A 196 -7.13 -31.33 10.73
N GLU A 197 -6.67 -31.21 11.96
CA GLU A 197 -5.73 -32.16 12.56
C GLU A 197 -6.32 -33.58 12.59
N GLY A 198 -7.59 -33.73 13.00
CA GLY A 198 -8.32 -35.00 12.91
C GLY A 198 -8.40 -35.51 11.47
N ALA A 199 -8.82 -34.67 10.54
CA ALA A 199 -8.93 -35.00 9.12
C ALA A 199 -7.58 -35.42 8.48
N ARG A 200 -6.46 -34.86 8.93
CA ARG A 200 -5.10 -35.24 8.51
C ARG A 200 -4.70 -36.63 9.01
N ARG A 201 -5.16 -37.06 10.19
CA ARG A 201 -4.93 -38.42 10.72
C ARG A 201 -5.70 -39.49 9.95
N ILE A 202 -6.79 -39.13 9.26
CA ILE A 202 -7.49 -40.02 8.34
C ILE A 202 -6.68 -40.14 7.05
N SER A 203 -5.90 -41.21 6.92
CA SER A 203 -5.17 -41.55 5.70
C SER A 203 -5.80 -42.75 5.01
N PHE A 204 -5.69 -42.79 3.68
CA PHE A 204 -6.12 -43.94 2.87
C PHE A 204 -5.43 -45.24 3.32
N LEU A 205 -4.13 -45.16 3.64
CA LEU A 205 -3.36 -46.31 4.11
C LEU A 205 -3.86 -46.83 5.46
N ASN A 206 -4.19 -45.95 6.42
CA ASN A 206 -4.76 -46.38 7.70
C ASN A 206 -6.09 -47.12 7.51
N SER A 207 -6.93 -46.65 6.58
CA SER A 207 -8.16 -47.34 6.21
C SER A 207 -7.93 -48.69 5.52
N LEU A 208 -6.87 -48.81 4.71
CA LEU A 208 -6.55 -50.05 3.98
C LEU A 208 -6.04 -51.14 4.92
N PHE A 209 -5.26 -50.78 5.94
CA PHE A 209 -4.68 -51.74 6.89
C PHE A 209 -5.58 -52.10 8.07
N GLY A 210 -6.86 -51.70 8.05
CA GLY A 210 -7.81 -52.03 9.13
C GLY A 210 -7.52 -51.33 10.46
N ASN A 211 -6.60 -50.36 10.47
CA ASN A 211 -6.38 -49.45 11.58
C ASN A 211 -7.52 -48.40 11.56
N ALA A 212 -8.73 -48.87 11.86
CA ALA A 212 -9.94 -48.08 11.86
C ALA A 212 -9.75 -46.88 12.80
N SER A 213 -9.46 -45.71 12.20
CA SER A 213 -9.53 -44.36 12.77
C SER A 213 -9.43 -44.30 14.29
N SER A 214 -8.34 -44.82 14.85
CA SER A 214 -8.13 -44.91 16.30
C SER A 214 -7.94 -43.51 16.86
N GLY A 215 -9.06 -42.90 17.28
CA GLY A 215 -9.10 -41.57 17.88
C GLY A 215 -10.06 -40.58 17.26
N ILE A 216 -10.80 -40.92 16.18
CA ILE A 216 -11.88 -40.06 15.66
C ILE A 216 -13.19 -40.76 15.98
N SER A 217 -13.88 -40.24 17.00
CA SER A 217 -15.20 -40.76 17.37
C SER A 217 -16.18 -40.54 16.22
N GLU A 218 -17.10 -41.49 16.07
CA GLU A 218 -18.25 -41.33 15.16
C GLU A 218 -19.05 -40.06 15.50
N GLU A 219 -19.06 -39.68 16.78
CA GLU A 219 -19.59 -38.42 17.28
C GLU A 219 -18.93 -37.18 16.64
N LEU A 220 -17.59 -37.14 16.49
CA LEU A 220 -16.90 -36.02 15.83
C LEU A 220 -17.28 -35.93 14.34
N MET A 221 -17.52 -37.07 13.69
CA MET A 221 -17.93 -37.12 12.28
C MET A 221 -19.39 -36.71 12.08
N ALA A 222 -20.23 -36.95 13.09
CA ALA A 222 -21.64 -36.54 13.13
C ALA A 222 -21.82 -35.07 13.53
N GLN A 223 -20.82 -34.46 14.18
CA GLN A 223 -20.88 -33.06 14.59
C GLN A 223 -21.08 -32.14 13.37
N PRO A 224 -22.08 -31.23 13.40
CA PRO A 224 -22.27 -30.28 12.32
C PRO A 224 -21.05 -29.37 12.22
N LEU A 225 -20.52 -29.21 11.00
CA LEU A 225 -19.40 -28.30 10.76
C LEU A 225 -19.81 -26.85 11.10
N PRO A 226 -18.91 -26.04 11.68
CA PRO A 226 -19.18 -24.64 11.93
C PRO A 226 -19.63 -23.94 10.63
N LYS A 227 -20.82 -23.32 10.65
CA LYS A 227 -21.38 -22.67 9.46
C LYS A 227 -20.60 -21.39 9.15
N VAL A 228 -20.03 -21.30 7.95
CA VAL A 228 -19.21 -20.19 7.42
C VAL A 228 -20.03 -18.93 7.08
N GLY A 229 -20.98 -18.54 7.92
CA GLY A 229 -21.85 -17.40 7.61
C GLY A 229 -22.96 -17.09 8.63
N ALA A 230 -23.02 -17.82 9.75
CA ALA A 230 -23.98 -17.49 10.81
C ALA A 230 -23.51 -16.35 11.72
N ILE A 231 -22.31 -15.81 11.48
CA ILE A 231 -21.84 -14.63 12.21
C ILE A 231 -22.60 -13.45 11.61
N ILE A 232 -23.67 -13.05 12.31
CA ILE A 232 -24.41 -11.82 12.06
C ILE A 232 -23.39 -10.70 12.22
N ILE A 233 -22.78 -10.27 11.11
CA ILE A 233 -22.07 -9.00 11.10
C ILE A 233 -23.15 -7.98 11.43
N PRO A 234 -23.02 -7.21 12.53
CA PRO A 234 -23.94 -6.13 12.82
C PRO A 234 -23.96 -5.27 11.58
N THR A 235 -25.05 -5.37 10.80
CA THR A 235 -25.19 -4.59 9.59
C THR A 235 -25.39 -3.19 10.12
N LEU A 236 -24.31 -2.40 10.14
CA LEU A 236 -24.38 -0.99 10.49
C LEU A 236 -25.49 -0.43 9.60
N PRO A 237 -26.55 0.16 10.16
CA PRO A 237 -27.66 0.66 9.37
C PRO A 237 -27.07 1.54 8.27
N PRO A 238 -27.49 1.36 7.00
CA PRO A 238 -26.93 2.11 5.90
C PRO A 238 -27.12 3.59 6.23
N LYS A 239 -26.03 4.26 6.63
CA LYS A 239 -26.04 5.69 6.83
C LYS A 239 -26.33 6.24 5.45
N SER A 240 -27.53 6.79 5.28
CA SER A 240 -27.98 7.39 4.04
C SER A 240 -26.91 8.37 3.59
N VAL A 241 -26.07 7.92 2.64
CA VAL A 241 -25.10 8.80 2.01
C VAL A 241 -25.96 9.91 1.39
N PRO A 242 -25.75 11.19 1.72
CA PRO A 242 -26.49 12.26 1.07
C PRO A 242 -26.29 12.02 -0.42
N ALA A 243 -27.40 11.81 -1.14
CA ALA A 243 -27.36 11.67 -2.58
C ALA A 243 -26.63 12.90 -3.10
N SER A 244 -25.35 12.72 -3.45
CA SER A 244 -24.52 13.78 -3.98
C SER A 244 -25.28 14.33 -5.17
N ASN A 245 -25.76 15.56 -5.02
CA ASN A 245 -26.59 16.22 -6.00
C ASN A 245 -25.85 16.15 -7.33
N ALA A 246 -26.30 15.24 -8.20
CA ALA A 246 -25.96 15.30 -9.60
C ALA A 246 -26.55 16.62 -10.08
N THR A 247 -25.70 17.65 -10.14
CA THR A 247 -25.98 18.93 -10.76
C THR A 247 -26.27 18.64 -12.23
N THR A 248 -27.53 18.35 -12.54
CA THR A 248 -28.12 18.54 -13.85
C THR A 248 -28.16 20.03 -14.11
N THR A 249 -27.10 20.56 -14.72
CA THR A 249 -27.16 21.82 -15.46
C THR A 249 -27.96 21.56 -16.74
N SER A 250 -29.28 21.47 -16.61
CA SER A 250 -30.21 21.54 -17.74
C SER A 250 -30.39 23.01 -18.09
N THR A 251 -29.77 23.41 -19.18
CA THR A 251 -29.86 24.74 -19.78
C THR A 251 -31.27 24.95 -20.34
N ALA A 252 -32.17 25.49 -19.53
CA ALA A 252 -33.43 26.04 -20.02
C ALA A 252 -33.20 27.49 -20.44
N SER A 253 -33.19 27.69 -21.75
CA SER A 253 -33.23 28.96 -22.45
C SER A 253 -34.42 29.80 -21.98
N ALA A 254 -34.17 30.96 -21.37
CA ALA A 254 -35.16 32.01 -21.21
C ALA A 254 -34.51 33.36 -21.51
N SER A 255 -34.92 33.90 -22.64
CA SER A 255 -34.72 35.25 -23.13
C SER A 255 -35.03 36.29 -22.05
N HIS A 256 -34.03 37.08 -21.63
CA HIS A 256 -34.32 38.41 -21.12
C HIS A 256 -33.23 39.42 -21.50
N LYS A 257 -33.72 40.49 -22.11
CA LYS A 257 -33.01 41.60 -22.72
C LYS A 257 -33.22 42.78 -21.81
N GLU A 258 -32.29 43.10 -20.91
CA GLU A 258 -32.33 44.42 -20.27
C GLU A 258 -30.95 44.94 -19.85
N LYS A 259 -30.76 46.19 -20.22
CA LYS A 259 -29.59 47.04 -20.09
C LYS A 259 -29.48 47.53 -18.65
N ALA A 260 -28.39 47.24 -17.95
CA ALA A 260 -27.92 48.09 -16.86
C ALA A 260 -26.43 47.88 -16.63
N LYS A 261 -25.71 49.00 -16.65
CA LYS A 261 -24.27 49.15 -16.41
C LYS A 261 -24.05 49.22 -14.89
N PRO A 262 -23.15 48.42 -14.29
CA PRO A 262 -22.55 48.79 -13.02
C PRO A 262 -21.05 49.02 -13.13
N LYS A 263 -20.62 49.81 -12.16
CA LYS A 263 -19.34 50.46 -11.96
C LYS A 263 -18.27 49.44 -11.58
N THR A 264 -17.09 49.61 -12.15
CA THR A 264 -15.85 48.92 -11.78
C THR A 264 -15.45 49.36 -10.38
N ASP A 265 -15.52 48.45 -9.41
CA ASP A 265 -14.81 48.53 -8.14
C ASP A 265 -13.87 47.32 -8.09
N ASP A 266 -12.56 47.59 -8.09
CA ASP A 266 -11.46 46.63 -8.03
C ASP A 266 -11.44 45.86 -6.70
N PRO A 267 -11.49 44.51 -6.69
CA PRO A 267 -11.38 43.74 -5.45
C PRO A 267 -9.95 43.18 -5.17
N PHE A 268 -8.91 43.62 -5.87
CA PHE A 268 -7.56 43.01 -5.76
C PHE A 268 -6.46 43.86 -5.09
N ALA A 269 -6.82 44.92 -4.38
CA ALA A 269 -5.84 45.70 -3.62
C ALA A 269 -5.54 45.07 -2.25
N SER A 270 -4.25 44.74 -2.05
CA SER A 270 -3.53 44.56 -0.78
C SER A 270 -3.81 43.32 0.08
N TYR A 271 -3.08 42.24 -0.19
CA TYR A 271 -2.61 41.32 0.86
C TYR A 271 -1.13 41.63 1.19
N GLN A 272 -0.87 42.18 2.37
CA GLN A 272 0.47 42.20 2.97
C GLN A 272 0.65 41.01 3.93
N PRO A 273 1.72 40.21 3.82
CA PRO A 273 2.08 39.27 4.87
C PRO A 273 2.89 39.98 5.97
N SER A 274 2.34 40.00 7.19
CA SER A 274 3.05 40.39 8.40
C SER A 274 3.94 39.23 8.88
N VAL A 275 5.23 39.50 9.01
CA VAL A 275 6.22 38.66 9.68
C VAL A 275 6.48 39.20 11.08
N SER A 276 6.54 38.32 12.10
CA SER A 276 7.59 38.32 13.14
C SER A 276 7.39 37.22 14.19
N PRO A 277 8.49 36.81 14.89
CA PRO A 277 8.66 35.50 15.52
C PRO A 277 8.55 35.55 17.05
N THR A 278 8.40 34.40 17.72
CA THR A 278 8.71 34.29 19.16
C THR A 278 9.28 32.91 19.49
N SER A 279 10.57 32.92 19.80
CA SER A 279 11.29 31.87 20.53
C SER A 279 10.75 31.76 21.96
N THR A 280 10.64 30.55 22.50
CA THR A 280 10.71 30.33 23.95
C THR A 280 11.48 29.05 24.23
N SER A 281 12.69 29.27 24.74
CA SER A 281 13.59 28.33 25.39
C SER A 281 13.06 28.02 26.81
N GLY A 282 13.23 26.79 27.27
CA GLY A 282 12.84 26.40 28.63
C GLY A 282 13.35 25.01 28.99
N ALA A 283 14.64 24.89 29.25
CA ALA A 283 15.24 23.75 29.93
C ALA A 283 14.88 23.76 31.43
N THR A 284 14.60 22.60 32.02
CA THR A 284 14.71 22.40 33.48
C THR A 284 15.32 21.04 33.75
N ILE A 285 16.49 21.09 34.35
CA ILE A 285 17.32 19.99 34.82
C ILE A 285 16.96 19.79 36.30
N ILE A 286 16.68 18.56 36.73
CA ILE A 286 16.62 18.19 38.15
C ILE A 286 17.65 17.08 38.40
N PRO A 287 18.57 17.26 39.38
CA PRO A 287 19.57 16.26 39.78
C PRO A 287 19.08 15.37 40.94
N THR A 288 19.91 14.40 41.37
CA THR A 288 19.87 13.57 42.62
C THR A 288 19.55 12.09 42.33
N ALA A 289 20.26 11.04 42.77
CA ALA A 289 21.44 10.79 43.62
C ALA A 289 21.93 9.32 43.38
N PRO A 290 23.11 8.91 43.89
CA PRO A 290 23.79 7.67 43.53
C PRO A 290 23.45 6.48 44.45
N GLY A 291 23.31 5.29 43.87
CA GLY A 291 23.03 4.04 44.59
C GLY A 291 23.83 2.85 44.06
N THR A 292 24.89 2.52 44.81
CA THR A 292 25.49 1.21 45.11
C THR A 292 25.48 0.10 44.04
N ALA A 293 26.67 -0.20 43.53
CA ALA A 293 27.01 -1.33 42.67
C ALA A 293 27.09 -2.68 43.42
N PRO A 294 26.52 -3.76 42.87
CA PRO A 294 26.91 -5.12 43.19
C PRO A 294 27.98 -5.66 42.22
N ALA A 295 28.79 -6.59 42.74
CA ALA A 295 29.97 -7.17 42.12
C ALA A 295 29.72 -7.90 40.76
N PRO A 296 30.73 -7.93 39.86
CA PRO A 296 30.60 -8.50 38.53
C PRO A 296 30.63 -10.04 38.54
N THR A 297 29.49 -10.65 38.26
CA THR A 297 29.44 -11.97 37.60
C THR A 297 29.85 -11.83 36.14
N PRO A 298 30.58 -12.79 35.56
CA PRO A 298 30.97 -12.77 34.15
C PRO A 298 29.71 -12.87 33.27
N VAL A 299 29.21 -11.72 32.83
CA VAL A 299 28.12 -11.57 31.88
C VAL A 299 28.64 -11.87 30.48
N SER A 300 28.46 -13.10 30.02
CA SER A 300 28.25 -13.36 28.60
C SER A 300 26.89 -12.77 28.19
N GLY A 301 26.81 -11.43 28.14
CA GLY A 301 25.63 -10.65 27.77
C GLY A 301 25.35 -10.67 26.26
N GLY A 302 25.52 -11.84 25.62
CA GLY A 302 25.10 -12.04 24.25
C GLY A 302 23.59 -12.20 24.18
N LEU A 303 22.97 -11.60 23.15
CA LEU A 303 21.57 -11.87 22.82
C LEU A 303 21.37 -13.39 22.65
N GLY A 304 20.38 -13.95 23.35
CA GLY A 304 20.07 -15.38 23.22
C GLY A 304 19.61 -15.73 21.81
N GLU A 305 19.86 -16.96 21.36
CA GLU A 305 19.51 -17.37 19.98
C GLU A 305 18.03 -17.15 19.64
N ALA A 306 17.13 -17.45 20.58
CA ALA A 306 15.69 -17.24 20.41
C ALA A 306 15.33 -15.76 20.22
N GLU A 307 16.06 -14.86 20.89
CA GLU A 307 15.88 -13.42 20.76
C GLU A 307 16.41 -12.92 19.41
N CYS A 308 17.58 -13.40 18.98
CA CYS A 308 18.12 -13.08 17.66
C CYS A 308 17.18 -13.54 16.53
N ARG A 309 16.61 -14.76 16.63
CA ARG A 309 15.63 -15.27 15.66
C ARG A 309 14.36 -14.39 15.64
N LYS A 310 13.89 -13.96 16.81
CA LYS A 310 12.74 -13.05 16.93
C LYS A 310 13.02 -11.67 16.32
N ILE A 311 14.21 -11.09 16.53
CA ILE A 311 14.59 -9.79 15.97
C ILE A 311 14.65 -9.84 14.44
N LEU A 312 15.06 -10.98 13.87
CA LEU A 312 15.16 -11.19 12.42
C LEU A 312 13.86 -11.71 11.77
N ASP A 313 12.75 -11.78 12.52
CA ASP A 313 11.48 -12.35 12.07
C ASP A 313 11.64 -13.78 11.47
N ILE A 314 12.55 -14.59 12.05
CA ILE A 314 12.74 -16.00 11.66
C ILE A 314 11.87 -16.86 12.56
N ASP A 315 10.89 -17.56 11.97
CA ASP A 315 10.06 -18.51 12.71
C ASP A 315 10.95 -19.65 13.27
N PRO A 316 10.83 -19.98 14.57
CA PRO A 316 11.62 -21.03 15.21
C PRO A 316 11.44 -22.42 14.57
N LYS A 317 10.41 -22.63 13.75
CA LYS A 317 10.18 -23.88 13.02
C LYS A 317 11.11 -24.11 11.84
N PHE A 318 11.77 -23.07 11.32
CA PHE A 318 12.71 -23.23 10.22
C PHE A 318 14.12 -23.56 10.71
N ASP A 319 14.77 -24.48 10.01
CA ASP A 319 16.18 -24.77 10.20
C ASP A 319 17.02 -23.53 9.87
N LEU A 320 17.94 -23.19 10.77
CA LEU A 320 18.74 -21.99 10.64
C LEU A 320 19.86 -22.24 9.63
N SER A 321 19.81 -21.53 8.50
CA SER A 321 20.87 -21.54 7.49
C SER A 321 21.46 -20.15 7.31
N VAL A 322 22.73 -20.07 6.88
CA VAL A 322 23.43 -18.81 6.61
C VAL A 322 22.68 -17.97 5.56
N ASP A 323 22.18 -18.62 4.51
CA ASP A 323 21.41 -17.97 3.45
C ASP A 323 20.10 -17.38 3.94
N LEU A 324 19.39 -18.08 4.84
CA LEU A 324 18.16 -17.58 5.45
C LEU A 324 18.43 -16.33 6.29
N ILE A 325 19.51 -16.33 7.09
CA ILE A 325 19.89 -15.18 7.91
C ILE A 325 20.25 -13.99 7.01
N ARG A 326 21.07 -14.19 5.97
CA ARG A 326 21.44 -13.14 5.01
C ARG A 326 20.22 -12.56 4.30
N ARG A 327 19.29 -13.42 3.85
CA ARG A 327 18.06 -13.00 3.18
C ARG A 327 17.17 -12.16 4.10
N GLN A 328 16.97 -12.59 5.34
CA GLN A 328 16.13 -11.82 6.28
C GLN A 328 16.78 -10.52 6.73
N PHE A 329 18.10 -10.53 6.96
CA PHE A 329 18.86 -9.31 7.22
C PHE A 329 18.69 -8.29 6.09
N ASN A 330 18.79 -8.72 4.82
CA ASN A 330 18.59 -7.85 3.66
C ASN A 330 17.16 -7.30 3.58
N ASN A 331 16.16 -8.17 3.71
CA ASN A 331 14.75 -7.77 3.71
C ASN A 331 14.44 -6.72 4.79
N LEU A 332 14.95 -6.93 6.00
CA LEU A 332 14.72 -6.01 7.12
C LEU A 332 15.51 -4.72 6.96
N THR A 333 16.73 -4.77 6.41
CA THR A 333 17.52 -3.57 6.13
C THR A 333 16.83 -2.71 5.07
N GLU A 334 16.32 -3.32 4.00
CA GLU A 334 15.61 -2.61 2.93
C GLU A 334 14.26 -2.01 3.39
N LYS A 335 13.56 -2.70 4.30
CA LYS A 335 12.32 -2.21 4.91
C LYS A 335 12.55 -1.02 5.85
N ASN A 336 13.71 -0.94 6.49
CA ASN A 336 14.08 0.13 7.41
C ASN A 336 15.11 1.09 6.78
N ASP A 337 15.16 1.16 5.45
CA ASP A 337 16.09 2.04 4.73
C ASP A 337 15.80 3.51 5.06
N LEU A 338 16.82 4.19 5.59
CA LEU A 338 16.74 5.59 6.01
C LEU A 338 16.46 6.52 4.82
N ALA A 339 16.86 6.13 3.61
CA ALA A 339 16.58 6.91 2.40
C ALA A 339 15.06 6.96 2.10
N LYS A 340 14.31 5.91 2.44
CA LYS A 340 12.84 5.91 2.26
C LYS A 340 12.10 6.71 3.34
N LEU A 341 12.80 7.10 4.41
CA LEU A 341 12.25 7.86 5.53
C LEU A 341 12.53 9.37 5.45
N HIS A 342 13.06 9.86 4.32
CA HIS A 342 13.23 11.30 4.10
C HIS A 342 11.88 12.03 4.17
N GLY A 343 11.74 12.92 5.16
CA GLY A 343 10.51 13.70 5.41
C GLY A 343 9.63 13.17 6.56
N MET A 344 10.00 12.06 7.20
CA MET A 344 9.34 11.61 8.44
C MET A 344 9.92 12.29 9.68
N ASP A 345 9.20 12.15 10.80
CA ASP A 345 9.57 12.68 12.11
C ASP A 345 10.97 12.18 12.57
N ALA A 346 11.72 13.05 13.25
CA ALA A 346 13.07 12.78 13.74
C ALA A 346 13.09 11.59 14.73
N GLU A 347 12.05 11.44 15.54
CA GLU A 347 11.91 10.30 16.46
C GLU A 347 11.81 8.96 15.71
N LEU A 348 11.15 8.96 14.56
CA LEU A 348 10.97 7.76 13.73
C LEU A 348 12.30 7.38 13.05
N ILE A 349 13.07 8.37 12.63
CA ILE A 349 14.43 8.17 12.09
C ILE A 349 15.35 7.57 13.16
N GLU A 350 15.30 8.07 14.40
CA GLU A 350 16.06 7.48 15.52
C GLU A 350 15.61 6.05 15.85
N ALA A 351 14.30 5.81 15.89
CA ALA A 351 13.76 4.48 16.13
C ALA A 351 14.20 3.48 15.05
N ALA A 352 14.21 3.90 13.78
CA ALA A 352 14.70 3.10 12.66
C ALA A 352 16.20 2.78 12.79
N LYS A 353 17.03 3.75 13.19
CA LYS A 353 18.46 3.52 13.44
C LYS A 353 18.70 2.51 14.55
N ARG A 354 18.04 2.67 15.71
CA ARG A 354 18.15 1.73 16.84
C ARG A 354 17.68 0.32 16.44
N LYS A 355 16.67 0.23 15.59
CA LYS A 355 16.17 -1.05 15.07
C LYS A 355 17.16 -1.70 14.10
N LEU A 356 17.76 -0.95 13.19
CA LEU A 356 18.81 -1.44 12.28
C LEU A 356 20.03 -1.97 13.04
N GLU A 357 20.47 -1.28 14.10
CA GLU A 357 21.56 -1.75 14.96
C GLU A 357 21.24 -3.08 15.63
N LYS A 358 20.02 -3.23 16.18
CA LYS A 358 19.56 -4.50 16.76
C LYS A 358 19.51 -5.63 15.74
N ILE A 359 18.98 -5.36 14.53
CA ILE A 359 18.92 -6.32 13.42
C ILE A 359 20.33 -6.78 13.04
N ARG A 360 21.28 -5.84 12.95
CA ARG A 360 22.68 -6.13 12.62
C ARG A 360 23.35 -7.00 13.69
N LEU A 361 23.23 -6.64 14.96
CA LEU A 361 23.83 -7.38 16.07
C LEU A 361 23.24 -8.81 16.14
N ALA A 362 21.93 -8.96 15.95
CA ALA A 362 21.26 -10.26 15.90
C ALA A 362 21.78 -11.13 14.75
N ALA A 363 21.93 -10.56 13.55
CA ALA A 363 22.46 -11.26 12.38
C ALA A 363 23.93 -11.69 12.57
N GLU A 364 24.78 -10.80 13.07
CA GLU A 364 26.20 -11.09 13.35
C GLU A 364 26.32 -12.21 14.41
N THR A 365 25.49 -12.18 15.46
CA THR A 365 25.49 -13.20 16.51
C THR A 365 25.08 -14.58 15.98
N LEU A 366 24.07 -14.66 15.11
CA LEU A 366 23.64 -15.94 14.53
C LEU A 366 24.64 -16.48 13.51
N ILE A 367 25.20 -15.61 12.66
CA ILE A 367 26.16 -16.01 11.62
C ILE A 367 27.50 -16.44 12.22
N ALA A 368 27.95 -15.83 13.32
CA ALA A 368 29.19 -16.21 14.00
C ALA A 368 29.23 -17.70 14.40
N LYS A 369 28.06 -18.32 14.67
CA LYS A 369 27.96 -19.76 14.96
C LYS A 369 28.34 -20.65 13.78
N PHE A 370 28.24 -20.14 12.55
CA PHE A 370 28.58 -20.84 11.32
C PHE A 370 30.02 -20.55 10.84
N GLY A 371 30.77 -19.69 11.54
CA GLY A 371 32.16 -19.37 11.19
C GLY A 371 32.33 -18.52 9.92
N GLU A 372 31.24 -17.99 9.36
CA GLU A 372 31.28 -17.10 8.20
C GLU A 372 31.15 -15.62 8.64
N PRO A 373 31.73 -14.65 7.91
CA PRO A 373 31.46 -13.24 8.14
C PRO A 373 30.10 -12.82 7.55
N LEU A 374 29.42 -11.86 8.19
CA LEU A 374 28.27 -11.17 7.60
C LEU A 374 28.78 -10.26 6.47
N VAL A 375 28.77 -10.78 5.24
CA VAL A 375 29.11 -10.00 4.04
C VAL A 375 28.09 -8.86 3.93
N LYS A 376 28.56 -7.62 4.07
CA LYS A 376 27.72 -6.44 3.81
C LYS A 376 27.22 -6.56 2.37
N PRO A 377 25.91 -6.44 2.10
CA PRO A 377 25.40 -6.54 0.74
C PRO A 377 26.17 -5.55 -0.13
N THR A 378 26.96 -6.07 -1.07
CA THR A 378 27.45 -5.26 -2.17
C THR A 378 26.21 -4.70 -2.83
N ALA A 379 26.11 -3.37 -2.90
CA ALA A 379 24.97 -2.73 -3.55
C ALA A 379 24.74 -3.45 -4.89
N PRO A 380 23.52 -3.94 -5.17
CA PRO A 380 23.27 -4.57 -6.46
C PRO A 380 23.76 -3.61 -7.54
N PRO A 381 24.46 -4.12 -8.58
CA PRO A 381 24.96 -3.25 -9.65
C PRO A 381 23.79 -2.37 -10.09
N SER A 382 24.04 -1.06 -10.15
CA SER A 382 23.04 -0.07 -10.53
C SER A 382 22.28 -0.60 -11.74
N ASN A 383 20.99 -0.91 -11.56
CA ASN A 383 20.14 -1.39 -12.65
C ASN A 383 19.66 -0.22 -13.52
N ASP A 384 20.44 0.87 -13.53
CA ASP A 384 20.28 1.96 -14.47
C ASP A 384 20.67 1.42 -15.84
N MET A 385 19.67 1.02 -16.62
CA MET A 385 19.82 0.49 -17.98
C MET A 385 20.56 1.45 -18.92
N ARG A 386 20.86 2.67 -18.48
CA ARG A 386 21.66 3.64 -19.22
C ARG A 386 23.17 3.50 -19.04
N HIS A 387 23.66 2.82 -18.00
CA HIS A 387 25.09 2.66 -17.77
C HIS A 387 25.53 1.26 -18.16
N ASN A 388 25.82 1.08 -19.46
CA ASN A 388 26.43 -0.13 -19.96
C ASN A 388 27.91 0.17 -20.24
N PRO A 389 28.82 -0.17 -19.30
CA PRO A 389 30.23 0.21 -19.40
C PRO A 389 30.91 -0.36 -20.65
N ASP A 390 30.40 -1.46 -21.20
CA ASP A 390 30.88 -2.04 -22.46
C ASP A 390 30.45 -1.22 -23.69
N LEU A 391 29.30 -0.54 -23.65
CA LEU A 391 28.87 0.39 -24.69
C LEU A 391 29.55 1.76 -24.55
N ASP A 392 29.69 2.26 -23.33
CA ASP A 392 30.40 3.53 -23.08
C ASP A 392 31.88 3.43 -23.52
N ALA A 393 32.52 2.27 -23.35
CA ALA A 393 33.88 2.02 -23.85
C ALA A 393 33.99 1.99 -25.38
N VAL A 394 32.90 1.72 -26.10
CA VAL A 394 32.88 1.65 -27.58
C VAL A 394 32.40 2.98 -28.20
N PHE A 395 31.50 3.70 -27.53
CA PHE A 395 30.81 4.86 -28.09
C PHE A 395 31.22 6.21 -27.49
N GLY A 396 32.00 6.23 -26.40
CA GLY A 396 32.62 7.44 -25.84
C GLY A 396 31.72 8.22 -24.90
#